data_AF-A0A9R1G563-F1
#
_entry.id   AF-A0A9R1G563-F1
#
_cell.length_a   1.000
_cell.length_b   1.000
_cell.length_c   1.000
_cell.angle_alpha   90.00
_cell.angle_beta   90.00
_cell.angle_gamma   90.00
#
_symmetry.space_group_name_H-M   'P 1'
#
loop_
_entity.id
_entity.type
_entity.pdbx_description
1 polymer ?
#
loop_
_entity_poly.entity_id
_entity_poly.type
_entity_poly.pdbx_seq_one_letter_code
_entity_poly.pdbx_strand_id
1 'polypeptide(L)' 'MEGKTTLCFLTVLLLLGNCADAETCTEHRANKGAACINEYCWKDCARDYHGHYVKNAYCTGVYPFTKVYCVCDVCDE' A
#
# COMPACT_ATOMS: atom_id res chain seq x y z
N MET A 1 15.18 24.91 -41.11
CA MET A 1 13.84 24.56 -40.59
C MET A 1 14.00 23.40 -39.61
N GLU A 2 14.40 23.65 -38.36
CA GLU A 2 14.81 22.59 -37.41
C GLU A 2 14.34 22.85 -35.96
N GLY A 3 13.28 23.64 -35.78
CA GLY A 3 12.78 24.03 -34.44
C GLY A 3 11.44 23.43 -34.04
N LYS A 4 10.72 22.76 -34.94
CA LYS A 4 9.35 22.26 -34.69
C LYS A 4 9.30 20.86 -34.08
N THR A 5 10.29 20.02 -34.38
CA THR A 5 10.28 18.60 -33.99
C THR A 5 10.58 18.40 -32.50
N THR A 6 11.45 19.22 -31.91
CA THR A 6 11.87 19.09 -30.51
C THR A 6 10.77 19.46 -29.51
N LEU A 7 9.86 20.36 -29.88
CA LEU A 7 8.71 20.78 -29.04
C LEU A 7 7.63 19.69 -28.91
N CYS A 8 7.46 18.85 -29.93
CA CYS A 8 6.50 17.74 -29.88
C CYS A 8 6.92 16.64 -28.90
N PHE A 9 8.23 16.39 -28.73
CA PHE A 9 8.69 15.37 -27.79
C PHE A 9 8.55 15.79 -26.32
N LEU A 10 8.78 17.07 -26.02
CA LEU A 10 8.66 17.59 -24.65
C LEU A 10 7.21 17.59 -24.14
N THR A 11 6.23 17.86 -25.01
CA THR A 11 4.80 17.84 -24.65
C THR A 11 4.29 16.43 -24.38
N VAL A 12 4.77 15.43 -25.11
CA VAL A 12 4.41 14.01 -24.87
C VAL A 12 4.96 13.50 -23.54
N LEU A 13 6.18 13.89 -23.15
CA LEU A 13 6.77 13.54 -21.85
C LEU A 13 6.01 14.17 -20.67
N LEU A 14 5.53 15.41 -20.81
CA LEU A 14 4.70 16.07 -19.80
C LEU A 14 3.31 15.42 -19.66
N LEU A 15 2.74 14.89 -20.74
CA LEU A 15 1.47 14.15 -20.72
C LEU A 15 1.60 12.74 -20.13
N LEU A 16 2.76 12.09 -20.30
CA LEU A 16 3.04 10.76 -19.74
C LEU A 16 3.45 10.81 -18.26
N GLY A 17 4.00 11.93 -17.78
CA GLY A 17 4.42 12.10 -16.39
C GLY A 17 3.29 12.33 -15.38
N ASN A 18 2.04 12.48 -15.83
CA ASN A 18 0.90 12.87 -14.99
C ASN A 18 -0.12 11.76 -14.74
N CYS A 19 0.21 10.50 -15.06
CA CYS A 19 -0.68 9.34 -14.87
C CYS A 19 0.02 8.17 -14.16
N ALA A 20 0.92 8.47 -13.24
CA ALA A 20 1.33 7.52 -12.22
C ALA A 20 0.85 8.06 -10.87
N ASP A 21 -0.48 8.10 -10.69
CA ASP A 21 -1.05 8.06 -9.35
C ASP A 21 -0.63 6.71 -8.75
N ALA A 22 0.56 6.68 -8.18
CA ALA A 22 1.01 5.57 -7.38
C ALA A 22 0.17 5.63 -6.11
N GLU A 23 -0.85 4.77 -6.04
CA GLU A 23 -1.64 4.52 -4.84
C GLU A 23 -0.70 4.48 -3.64
N THR A 24 -0.84 5.46 -2.75
CA THR A 24 0.05 5.60 -1.60
C THR A 24 -0.52 4.77 -0.47
N CYS A 25 0.16 3.69 -0.13
CA CYS A 25 -0.23 2.79 0.95
C CYS A 25 0.71 2.92 2.14
N THR A 26 0.13 2.99 3.33
CA THR A 26 0.81 2.97 4.61
C THR A 26 0.64 1.62 5.27
N GLU A 27 1.77 1.02 5.66
CA GLU A 27 1.77 -0.24 6.41
C GLU A 27 1.60 0.02 7.90
N HIS A 28 0.62 -0.64 8.52
CA HIS A 28 0.38 -0.58 9.96
C HIS A 28 0.57 -1.93 10.60
N ARG A 29 1.31 -1.98 11.72
CA ARG A 29 1.64 -3.23 12.42
C ARG A 29 1.05 -3.25 13.83
N ALA A 30 0.25 -4.27 14.11
CA ALA A 30 -0.26 -4.57 15.45
C ALA A 30 0.38 -5.86 15.99
N ASN A 31 1.04 -5.79 17.14
CA ASN A 31 1.59 -6.99 17.79
C ASN A 31 0.44 -7.87 18.31
N LYS A 32 0.37 -9.12 17.87
CA LYS A 32 -0.64 -10.10 18.30
C LYS A 32 -0.06 -11.18 19.24
N GLY A 33 1.21 -11.05 19.64
CA GLY A 33 1.84 -11.96 20.59
C GLY A 33 2.09 -13.34 19.98
N ALA A 34 1.50 -14.37 20.57
CA ALA A 34 1.65 -15.77 20.13
C ALA A 34 0.63 -16.20 19.06
N ALA A 35 -0.43 -15.40 18.86
CA ALA A 35 -1.57 -15.79 18.04
C ALA A 35 -1.78 -14.75 16.95
N CYS A 36 -1.49 -15.11 15.70
CA CYS A 36 -1.97 -14.34 14.55
C CYS A 36 -2.54 -15.31 13.53
N ILE A 37 -3.79 -15.08 13.17
CA ILE A 37 -4.51 -15.86 12.16
C ILE A 37 -4.93 -14.85 11.09
N ASN A 38 -4.58 -15.13 9.83
CA ASN A 38 -4.80 -14.18 8.73
C ASN A 38 -6.26 -13.72 8.64
N GLU A 39 -7.24 -14.61 8.85
CA GLU A 39 -8.66 -14.24 8.84
C GLU A 39 -9.00 -13.18 9.91
N TYR A 40 -8.49 -13.34 11.14
CA TYR A 40 -8.73 -12.37 12.21
C TYR A 40 -7.94 -11.08 12.01
N CYS A 41 -6.72 -11.17 11.48
CA CYS A 41 -5.95 -10.00 11.09
C CYS A 41 -6.74 -9.18 10.08
N TRP A 42 -7.36 -9.83 9.09
CA TRP A 42 -8.17 -9.14 8.10
C TRP A 42 -9.41 -8.49 8.72
N LYS A 43 -10.17 -9.24 9.54
CA LYS A 43 -11.33 -8.67 10.25
C LYS A 43 -10.96 -7.48 11.14
N ASP A 44 -9.83 -7.54 11.82
CA ASP A 44 -9.33 -6.45 12.64
C ASP A 44 -8.92 -5.24 11.79
N CYS A 45 -8.14 -5.42 10.71
CA CYS A 45 -7.76 -4.30 9.83
C CYS A 45 -8.99 -3.62 9.21
N ALA A 46 -9.98 -4.40 8.74
CA ALA A 46 -11.22 -3.84 8.18
C ALA A 46 -12.06 -3.09 9.22
N ARG A 47 -12.03 -3.52 10.48
CA ARG A 47 -12.71 -2.83 11.59
C ARG A 47 -11.99 -1.55 12.00
N ASP A 48 -10.67 -1.64 12.22
CA ASP A 48 -9.87 -0.56 12.79
C ASP A 48 -9.67 0.58 11.78
N TYR A 49 -9.63 0.26 10.48
CA TYR A 49 -9.56 1.20 9.36
C TYR A 49 -10.90 1.31 8.60
N HIS A 50 -12.03 1.19 9.31
CA HIS A 50 -13.34 1.30 8.70
C HIS A 50 -13.51 2.64 7.95
N GLY A 51 -13.81 2.57 6.65
CA GLY A 51 -13.93 3.74 5.79
C GLY A 51 -12.65 4.12 5.04
N HIS A 52 -11.55 3.37 5.21
CA HIS A 52 -10.37 3.45 4.38
C HIS A 52 -10.22 2.21 3.50
N TYR A 53 -9.55 2.36 2.36
CA TYR A 53 -9.23 1.23 1.50
C TYR A 53 -8.06 0.43 2.09
N VAL A 54 -8.39 -0.73 2.67
CA VAL A 54 -7.36 -1.69 3.08
C VAL A 54 -7.08 -2.63 1.90
N LYS A 55 -5.87 -2.57 1.36
CA LYS A 55 -5.44 -3.35 0.20
C LYS A 55 -5.08 -4.77 0.57
N ASN A 56 -4.44 -4.95 1.73
CA ASN A 56 -3.94 -6.25 2.16
C ASN A 56 -3.88 -6.33 3.69
N ALA A 57 -4.05 -7.55 4.21
CA ALA A 57 -3.88 -7.82 5.64
C ALA A 57 -3.30 -9.22 5.84
N TYR A 58 -2.22 -9.32 6.61
CA TYR A 58 -1.50 -10.58 6.79
C TYR A 58 -0.73 -10.66 8.11
N CYS A 59 -0.50 -11.88 8.57
CA CYS A 59 0.33 -12.17 9.72
C CYS A 59 1.80 -12.35 9.31
N THR A 60 2.71 -11.81 10.11
CA THR A 60 4.16 -11.95 9.92
C THR A 60 4.88 -12.20 11.24
N GLY A 61 6.04 -12.84 11.19
CA GLY A 61 6.82 -13.26 12.35
C GLY A 61 6.64 -14.75 12.70
N VAL A 62 7.56 -15.26 13.52
CA VAL A 62 7.65 -16.67 13.92
C VAL A 62 7.66 -16.79 15.45
N TYR A 63 6.60 -17.34 16.03
CA TYR A 63 6.53 -17.69 17.44
C TYR A 63 7.34 -18.97 17.73
N PRO A 64 8.04 -19.12 18.88
CA PRO A 64 8.18 -18.18 20.00
C PRO A 64 9.37 -17.20 19.89
N PHE A 65 10.19 -17.32 18.85
CA PHE A 65 11.47 -16.60 18.76
C PHE A 65 11.34 -15.11 18.40
N THR A 66 10.24 -14.73 17.77
CA THR A 66 9.96 -13.35 17.37
C THR A 66 8.51 -13.00 17.68
N LYS A 67 8.23 -11.70 17.85
CA LYS A 67 6.85 -11.21 18.00
C LYS A 67 6.08 -11.47 16.69
N VAL A 68 4.86 -12.00 16.81
CA VAL A 68 3.97 -12.16 15.65
C VAL A 68 3.12 -10.89 15.52
N TYR A 69 3.11 -10.32 14.33
CA TYR A 69 2.39 -9.09 14.00
C TYR A 69 1.28 -9.39 13.01
N CYS A 70 0.17 -8.67 13.15
CA CYS A 70 -0.79 -8.45 12.07
C CYS A 70 -0.40 -7.15 11.35
N VAL A 71 -0.33 -7.22 10.03
CA VAL A 71 0.01 -6.11 9.14
C VAL A 71 -1.24 -5.72 8.35
N CYS A 72 -1.54 -4.43 8.29
CA CYS A 72 -2.59 -3.84 7.46
C CYS A 72 -1.96 -2.85 6.48
N ASP A 73 -2.09 -3.09 5.19
CA ASP A 73 -1.71 -2.14 4.14
C ASP A 73 -2.92 -1.28 3.79
N VAL A 74 -2.92 -0.02 4.22
CA VAL A 74 -4.04 0.91 4.07
C VAL A 74 -3.64 2.00 3.09
N CYS A 75 -4.41 2.20 2.04
CA CYS A 75 -4.10 3.18 1.00
C CYS A 75 -5.07 4.36 1.04
N ASP A 76 -4.55 5.53 0.69
CA ASP A 76 -5.38 6.69 0.37
C ASP A 76 -6.03 6.47 -1.01
N GLU A 77 -7.35 6.64 -1.09
CA GLU A 77 -8.15 6.54 -2.32
C GLU A 77 -8.01 7.78 -3.21
#